data_AF-A0A9E3A9U9-F1
#
_entry.id   AF-A0A9E3A9U9-F1
#
_cell.length_a   1.000
_cell.length_b   1.000
_cell.length_c   1.000
_cell.angle_alpha   90.00
_cell.angle_beta   90.00
_cell.angle_gamma   90.00
#
_symmetry.space_group_name_H-M   'P 1'
#
loop_
_entity.id
_entity.type
_entity.pdbx_description
1 polymer ?
#
loop_
_entity_poly.entity_id
_entity_poly.type
_entity_poly.pdbx_seq_one_letter_code
_entity_poly.pdbx_strand_id
1 'polypeptide(L)'
;MLRRLASTLLIFFAAFCSYARAEEWRKTYSIVGKPEMRVETNDAEIRVSAGDLKNVEAVVTAQGYKIGSGGVTITEHQVGDRIELNLHTPSFHVFPFGLHKSVRVELNVPRDSDLDLHSGDGNITVENVSGTIMLRSGDGAIRVNAGKGSFHIETGDGRVECRSIEGELRAETKDGAVQIDGLFTALDLHTGDGSIDAEARPGSRMLSPWSVRTGDGNVNLGLPDGFSADVDVHTGDGHITLDFPVTVESGASLRQNAIRGKINGGGELLEIKTGDGNIRLRRA
;
A
#
# COMPACT_ATOMS: atom_id res chain seq x y z
N MET A 1 8.43 8.10 83.12
CA MET A 1 7.01 8.01 82.73
C MET A 1 6.60 9.37 82.18
N LEU A 2 6.19 9.65 80.95
CA LEU A 2 5.82 8.95 79.71
C LEU A 2 6.28 9.87 78.57
N ARG A 3 6.92 9.37 77.50
CA ARG A 3 7.07 10.10 76.23
C ARG A 3 6.05 9.56 75.24
N ARG A 4 5.12 10.41 74.80
CA ARG A 4 4.19 10.14 73.70
C ARG A 4 4.95 10.26 72.38
N LEU A 5 4.99 9.20 71.59
CA LEU A 5 5.36 9.25 70.16
C LEU A 5 4.06 9.13 69.35
N ALA A 6 3.76 10.19 68.60
CA ALA A 6 2.69 10.23 67.62
C ALA A 6 3.16 9.48 66.37
N SER A 7 2.42 8.43 65.98
CA SER A 7 2.61 7.73 64.71
C SER A 7 1.71 8.37 63.66
N THR A 8 2.31 9.13 62.75
CA THR A 8 1.64 9.68 61.57
C THR A 8 1.42 8.57 60.55
N LEU A 9 0.16 8.18 60.35
CA LEU A 9 -0.26 7.20 59.35
C LEU A 9 -0.25 7.87 57.97
N LEU A 10 0.76 7.57 57.14
CA LEU A 10 0.81 8.01 55.74
C LEU A 10 -0.11 7.09 54.91
N ILE A 11 -1.27 7.60 54.49
CA ILE A 11 -2.15 6.90 53.54
C ILE A 11 -1.54 7.07 52.15
N PHE A 12 -0.92 6.00 51.63
CA PHE A 12 -0.49 5.92 50.23
C PHE A 12 -1.74 5.77 49.35
N PHE A 13 -2.16 6.85 48.72
CA PHE A 13 -3.12 6.81 47.61
C PHE A 13 -2.38 6.25 46.39
N ALA A 14 -2.42 4.94 46.21
CA ALA A 14 -2.00 4.32 44.95
C ALA A 14 -3.01 4.72 43.88
N ALA A 15 -2.68 5.74 43.09
CA ALA A 15 -3.37 6.04 41.85
C ALA A 15 -3.16 4.85 40.90
N PHE A 16 -4.13 3.94 40.85
CA PHE A 16 -4.25 2.97 39.78
C PHE A 16 -4.55 3.74 38.50
N CYS A 17 -3.51 4.11 37.75
CA CYS A 17 -3.65 4.37 36.32
C CYS A 17 -4.06 3.05 35.67
N SER A 18 -5.36 2.83 35.50
CA SER A 18 -5.91 1.81 34.63
C SER A 18 -5.53 2.16 33.20
N TYR A 19 -4.37 1.69 32.75
CA TYR A 19 -4.11 1.54 31.33
C TYR A 19 -5.27 0.69 30.77
N ALA A 20 -6.08 1.27 29.89
CA ALA A 20 -7.09 0.52 29.17
C ALA A 20 -6.38 -0.60 28.42
N ARG A 21 -6.55 -1.85 28.89
CA ARG A 21 -6.00 -3.03 28.22
C ARG A 21 -6.62 -3.11 26.84
N ALA A 22 -5.81 -3.30 25.80
CA ALA A 22 -6.32 -3.64 24.48
C ALA A 22 -7.09 -4.96 24.56
N GLU A 23 -8.23 -5.04 23.89
CA GLU A 23 -8.97 -6.29 23.71
C GLU A 23 -8.49 -6.97 22.43
N GLU A 24 -8.41 -8.30 22.47
CA GLU A 24 -7.91 -9.12 21.37
C GLU A 24 -8.96 -10.16 20.98
N TRP A 25 -9.17 -10.30 19.68
CA TRP A 25 -9.87 -11.43 19.08
C TRP A 25 -8.90 -12.17 18.17
N ARG A 26 -8.96 -13.51 18.17
CA ARG A 26 -8.06 -14.35 17.38
C ARG A 26 -8.83 -15.52 16.79
N LYS A 27 -8.56 -15.83 15.53
CA LYS A 27 -9.06 -17.04 14.87
C LYS A 27 -8.04 -17.62 13.91
N THR A 28 -8.01 -18.95 13.84
CA THR A 28 -7.23 -19.72 12.86
C THR A 28 -8.21 -20.42 11.91
N TYR A 29 -7.94 -20.33 10.62
CA TYR A 29 -8.71 -20.95 9.56
C TYR A 29 -7.88 -22.05 8.89
N SER A 30 -8.44 -23.24 8.81
CA SER A 30 -7.80 -24.36 8.11
C SER A 30 -7.93 -24.17 6.61
N ILE A 31 -6.82 -24.33 5.89
CA ILE A 31 -6.75 -24.20 4.43
C ILE A 31 -6.36 -25.55 3.83
N VAL A 32 -7.01 -25.94 2.74
CA VAL A 32 -6.70 -27.14 1.96
C VAL A 32 -5.98 -26.77 0.67
N GLY A 33 -6.45 -25.73 -0.02
CA GLY A 33 -5.93 -25.25 -1.28
C GLY A 33 -5.26 -23.89 -1.19
N LYS A 34 -5.53 -23.05 -2.20
CA LYS A 34 -5.03 -21.66 -2.25
C LYS A 34 -6.03 -20.76 -1.51
N PRO A 35 -5.63 -20.06 -0.44
CA PRO A 35 -6.52 -19.21 0.32
C PRO A 35 -6.90 -17.92 -0.43
N GLU A 36 -8.16 -17.53 -0.28
CA GLU A 36 -8.71 -16.23 -0.71
C GLU A 36 -9.17 -15.49 0.55
N MET A 37 -8.44 -14.45 0.96
CA MET A 37 -8.73 -13.68 2.17
C MET A 37 -9.30 -12.30 1.81
N ARG A 38 -10.55 -12.05 2.22
CA ARG A 38 -11.17 -10.74 2.14
C ARG A 38 -11.25 -10.10 3.52
N VAL A 39 -10.75 -8.88 3.67
CA VAL A 39 -10.93 -8.05 4.87
C VAL A 39 -11.59 -6.75 4.49
N GLU A 40 -12.66 -6.40 5.19
CA GLU A 40 -13.34 -5.12 5.02
C GLU A 40 -13.50 -4.43 6.37
N THR A 41 -13.03 -3.19 6.47
CA THR A 41 -13.12 -2.39 7.68
C THR A 41 -13.33 -0.92 7.35
N ASN A 42 -14.05 -0.20 8.21
CA ASN A 42 -14.24 1.24 8.04
C ASN A 42 -13.09 2.07 8.62
N ASP A 43 -12.34 1.57 9.59
CA ASP A 43 -11.26 2.33 10.24
C ASP A 43 -10.37 1.37 11.06
N ALA A 44 -9.54 0.59 10.36
CA ALA A 44 -8.51 -0.23 11.00
C ALA A 44 -7.26 -0.36 10.12
N GLU A 45 -6.10 -0.38 10.78
CA GLU A 45 -4.85 -0.76 10.14
C GLU A 45 -4.89 -2.25 9.80
N ILE A 46 -4.50 -2.62 8.58
CA ILE A 46 -4.39 -4.01 8.15
C ILE A 46 -2.92 -4.33 7.91
N ARG A 47 -2.41 -5.37 8.57
CA ARG A 47 -1.06 -5.90 8.35
C ARG A 47 -1.13 -7.35 7.94
N VAL A 48 -0.45 -7.70 6.86
CA VAL A 48 -0.36 -9.06 6.35
C VAL A 48 1.08 -9.47 6.24
N SER A 49 1.41 -10.61 6.84
CA SER A 49 2.70 -11.27 6.70
C SER A 49 2.48 -12.66 6.11
N ALA A 50 2.99 -12.88 4.89
CA ALA A 50 2.88 -14.17 4.23
C ALA A 50 4.11 -15.04 4.48
N GLY A 51 3.92 -16.35 4.63
CA GLY A 51 5.00 -17.29 4.94
C GLY A 51 4.67 -18.73 4.57
N ASP A 52 5.56 -19.65 4.95
CA ASP A 52 5.40 -21.09 4.67
C ASP A 52 4.44 -21.72 5.70
N LEU A 53 3.17 -21.30 5.62
CA LEU A 53 2.09 -21.65 6.53
C LEU A 53 1.07 -22.56 5.85
N LYS A 54 0.34 -23.34 6.66
CA LYS A 54 -0.76 -24.21 6.19
C LYS A 54 -2.15 -23.67 6.54
N ASN A 55 -2.20 -22.62 7.34
CA ASN A 55 -3.42 -22.02 7.86
C ASN A 55 -3.33 -20.51 7.70
N VAL A 56 -4.49 -19.86 7.72
CA VAL A 56 -4.57 -18.41 7.90
C VAL A 56 -4.83 -18.13 9.39
N GLU A 57 -4.07 -17.22 9.97
CA GLU A 57 -4.32 -16.73 11.33
C GLU A 57 -4.69 -15.25 11.27
N ALA A 58 -5.80 -14.89 11.89
CA ALA A 58 -6.25 -13.51 12.02
C ALA A 58 -6.28 -13.10 13.49
N VAL A 59 -5.71 -11.93 13.78
CA VAL A 59 -5.73 -11.29 15.09
C VAL A 59 -6.28 -9.89 14.93
N VAL A 60 -7.28 -9.54 15.71
CA VAL A 60 -7.83 -8.18 15.78
C VAL A 60 -7.53 -7.63 17.16
N THR A 61 -6.76 -6.54 17.21
CA THR A 61 -6.45 -5.81 18.43
C THR A 61 -7.21 -4.50 18.45
N ALA A 62 -8.02 -4.28 19.48
CA ALA A 62 -8.82 -3.09 19.68
C ALA A 62 -8.32 -2.34 20.92
N GLN A 63 -7.63 -1.22 20.72
CA GLN A 63 -7.12 -0.36 21.78
C GLN A 63 -8.10 0.78 22.06
N GLY A 64 -8.51 0.95 23.32
CA GLY A 64 -9.50 1.96 23.70
C GLY A 64 -10.94 1.66 23.22
N TYR A 65 -11.16 0.47 22.67
CA TYR A 65 -12.46 -0.09 22.32
C TYR A 65 -12.66 -1.42 23.05
N LYS A 66 -13.93 -1.79 23.21
CA LYS A 66 -14.32 -3.17 23.50
C LYS A 66 -14.58 -3.91 22.19
N ILE A 67 -14.47 -5.23 22.17
CA ILE A 67 -14.91 -6.07 21.06
C ILE A 67 -16.30 -6.62 21.39
N GLY A 68 -17.23 -6.55 20.43
CA GLY A 68 -18.62 -6.97 20.59
C GLY A 68 -19.56 -5.81 20.92
N SER A 69 -20.57 -6.07 21.76
CA SER A 69 -21.70 -5.14 21.98
C SER A 69 -21.27 -3.73 22.38
N GLY A 70 -21.57 -2.74 21.54
CA GLY A 70 -21.25 -1.33 21.76
C GLY A 70 -19.80 -0.94 21.46
N GLY A 71 -19.01 -1.84 20.86
CA GLY A 71 -17.63 -1.64 20.46
C GLY A 71 -17.36 -2.10 19.03
N VAL A 72 -16.14 -2.57 18.77
CA VAL A 72 -15.75 -3.11 17.46
C VAL A 72 -16.53 -4.40 17.19
N THR A 73 -17.29 -4.40 16.12
CA THR A 73 -18.02 -5.60 15.67
C THR A 73 -17.17 -6.36 14.67
N ILE A 74 -17.03 -7.68 14.87
CA ILE A 74 -16.28 -8.57 13.99
C ILE A 74 -17.24 -9.64 13.51
N THR A 75 -17.44 -9.73 12.19
CA THR A 75 -18.21 -10.79 11.54
C THR A 75 -17.28 -11.56 10.63
N GLU A 76 -17.26 -12.89 10.76
CA GLU A 76 -16.39 -13.76 9.99
C GLU A 76 -17.19 -14.89 9.36
N HIS A 77 -16.73 -15.31 8.18
CA HIS A 77 -17.32 -16.43 7.46
C HIS A 77 -16.24 -17.14 6.65
N GLN A 78 -16.28 -18.48 6.63
CA GLN A 78 -15.39 -19.30 5.82
C GLN A 78 -16.20 -20.30 4.98
N VAL A 79 -15.91 -20.37 3.67
CA VAL A 79 -16.42 -21.39 2.75
C VAL A 79 -15.26 -21.99 1.98
N GLY A 80 -14.88 -23.22 2.32
CA GLY A 80 -13.67 -23.83 1.76
C GLY A 80 -12.43 -23.00 2.12
N ASP A 81 -11.66 -22.59 1.11
CA ASP A 81 -10.44 -21.80 1.28
C ASP A 81 -10.69 -20.28 1.21
N ARG A 82 -11.95 -19.85 1.05
CA ARG A 82 -12.34 -18.44 1.07
C ARG A 82 -12.74 -18.01 2.47
N ILE A 83 -12.13 -16.93 2.95
CA ILE A 83 -12.34 -16.35 4.28
C ILE A 83 -12.75 -14.89 4.11
N GLU A 84 -13.83 -14.50 4.76
CA GLU A 84 -14.31 -13.12 4.80
C GLU A 84 -14.33 -12.62 6.24
N LEU A 85 -13.69 -11.48 6.47
CA LEU A 85 -13.61 -10.83 7.79
C LEU A 85 -14.06 -9.37 7.66
N ASN A 86 -15.21 -9.07 8.25
CA ASN A 86 -15.80 -7.74 8.25
C ASN A 86 -15.69 -7.13 9.65
N LEU A 87 -15.08 -5.95 9.74
CA LEU A 87 -14.93 -5.19 10.97
C LEU A 87 -15.68 -3.87 10.87
N HIS A 88 -16.42 -3.53 11.92
CA HIS A 88 -17.05 -2.22 12.04
C HIS A 88 -16.67 -1.57 13.36
N THR A 89 -15.92 -0.47 13.27
CA THR A 89 -15.57 0.40 14.39
C THR A 89 -16.66 1.47 14.56
N PRO A 90 -17.28 1.62 15.74
CA PRO A 90 -18.36 2.58 15.93
C PRO A 90 -17.83 4.02 15.91
N SER A 91 -18.47 4.88 15.13
CA SER A 91 -18.21 6.33 15.09
C SER A 91 -18.75 6.98 16.37
N PHE A 92 -17.88 7.44 17.27
CA PHE A 92 -18.30 8.18 18.48
C PHE A 92 -18.01 9.67 18.33
N HIS A 93 -19.06 10.50 18.25
CA HIS A 93 -18.97 11.96 18.16
C HIS A 93 -18.84 12.68 19.52
N VAL A 94 -18.65 11.95 20.62
CA VAL A 94 -18.71 12.55 21.96
C VAL A 94 -17.61 11.98 22.87
N PHE A 95 -16.82 12.88 23.49
CA PHE A 95 -15.93 12.71 24.67
C PHE A 95 -14.41 12.55 24.44
N PRO A 96 -13.58 12.76 25.50
CA PRO A 96 -12.77 13.96 25.78
C PRO A 96 -11.30 13.79 25.34
N PHE A 97 -10.56 14.90 25.33
CA PHE A 97 -9.10 14.95 25.11
C PHE A 97 -8.36 13.89 25.93
N GLY A 98 -7.68 12.92 25.27
CA GLY A 98 -6.63 12.12 25.89
C GLY A 98 -6.60 10.60 25.66
N LEU A 99 -7.54 9.99 24.93
CA LEU A 99 -7.50 8.55 24.63
C LEU A 99 -7.31 8.29 23.12
N HIS A 100 -6.13 7.80 22.75
CA HIS A 100 -5.89 7.25 21.41
C HIS A 100 -6.60 5.90 21.30
N LYS A 101 -7.60 5.84 20.42
CA LYS A 101 -8.25 4.58 20.07
C LYS A 101 -7.72 4.11 18.71
N SER A 102 -7.58 2.80 18.55
CA SER A 102 -7.15 2.21 17.29
C SER A 102 -7.61 0.77 17.19
N VAL A 103 -7.81 0.32 15.96
CA VAL A 103 -8.06 -1.08 15.63
C VAL A 103 -6.99 -1.52 14.64
N ARG A 104 -6.41 -2.70 14.88
CA ARG A 104 -5.46 -3.33 13.98
C ARG A 104 -5.91 -4.76 13.67
N VAL A 105 -5.86 -5.12 12.41
CA VAL A 105 -6.00 -6.48 11.91
C VAL A 105 -4.60 -6.97 11.51
N GLU A 106 -4.14 -8.06 12.11
CA GLU A 106 -2.89 -8.75 11.75
C GLU A 106 -3.26 -10.11 11.17
N LEU A 107 -2.78 -10.38 9.95
CA LEU A 107 -3.02 -11.62 9.22
C LEU A 107 -1.69 -12.32 8.95
N ASN A 108 -1.58 -13.58 9.34
CA ASN A 108 -0.53 -14.48 8.87
C ASN A 108 -1.14 -15.43 7.85
N VAL A 109 -0.65 -15.41 6.61
CA VAL A 109 -1.23 -16.17 5.49
C VAL A 109 -0.17 -17.04 4.82
N PRO A 110 -0.56 -18.15 4.16
CA PRO A 110 0.33 -18.86 3.24
C PRO A 110 0.92 -17.92 2.17
N ARG A 111 2.15 -18.19 1.70
CA ARG A 111 2.81 -17.35 0.68
C ARG A 111 1.99 -17.19 -0.59
N ASP A 112 1.37 -18.27 -1.06
CA ASP A 112 0.53 -18.28 -2.25
C ASP A 112 -0.92 -17.97 -1.87
N SER A 113 -1.23 -16.69 -1.59
CA SER A 113 -2.56 -16.24 -1.14
C SER A 113 -3.09 -15.13 -2.03
N ASP A 114 -4.39 -15.18 -2.32
CA ASP A 114 -5.11 -14.06 -2.92
C ASP A 114 -5.73 -13.19 -1.82
N LEU A 115 -5.59 -11.87 -1.93
CA LEU A 115 -6.00 -10.92 -0.89
C LEU A 115 -6.88 -9.82 -1.50
N ASP A 116 -8.03 -9.53 -0.86
CA ASP A 116 -8.86 -8.33 -1.10
C ASP A 116 -9.01 -7.58 0.22
N LEU A 117 -8.21 -6.54 0.42
CA LEU A 117 -8.11 -5.79 1.67
C LEU A 117 -8.65 -4.38 1.46
N HIS A 118 -9.69 -4.04 2.20
CA HIS A 118 -10.32 -2.74 2.18
C HIS A 118 -10.37 -2.14 3.58
N SER A 119 -9.79 -0.94 3.73
CA SER A 119 -9.92 -0.11 4.92
C SER A 119 -10.52 1.25 4.55
N GLY A 120 -11.38 1.81 5.39
CA GLY A 120 -11.88 3.16 5.18
C GLY A 120 -10.75 4.18 5.28
N ASP A 121 -10.05 4.27 6.41
CA ASP A 121 -8.96 5.27 6.57
C ASP A 121 -7.63 4.66 7.05
N GLY A 122 -7.61 3.34 7.29
CA GLY A 122 -6.46 2.68 7.87
C GLY A 122 -5.35 2.37 6.85
N ASN A 123 -4.11 2.35 7.34
CA ASN A 123 -2.96 1.92 6.56
C ASN A 123 -3.06 0.42 6.25
N ILE A 124 -2.57 0.03 5.07
CA ILE A 124 -2.47 -1.37 4.66
C ILE A 124 -1.00 -1.69 4.43
N THR A 125 -0.49 -2.74 5.09
CA THR A 125 0.88 -3.23 4.89
C THR A 125 0.84 -4.70 4.55
N VAL A 126 1.46 -5.10 3.44
CA VAL A 126 1.52 -6.49 2.97
C VAL A 126 2.96 -6.90 2.73
N GLU A 127 3.35 -8.07 3.24
CA GLU A 127 4.71 -8.58 3.12
C GLU A 127 4.75 -10.01 2.57
N ASN A 128 5.71 -10.27 1.68
CA ASN A 128 6.14 -11.60 1.24
C ASN A 128 5.09 -12.45 0.49
N VAL A 129 4.07 -11.82 -0.10
CA VAL A 129 2.92 -12.51 -0.72
C VAL A 129 3.15 -12.82 -2.21
N SER A 130 2.57 -13.92 -2.67
CA SER A 130 2.48 -14.32 -4.07
C SER A 130 1.02 -14.58 -4.42
N GLY A 131 0.45 -13.89 -5.41
CA GLY A 131 -0.95 -14.07 -5.80
C GLY A 131 -1.56 -12.89 -6.53
N THR A 132 -2.89 -12.80 -6.48
CA THR A 132 -3.69 -11.66 -6.92
C THR A 132 -4.08 -10.83 -5.70
N ILE A 133 -3.58 -9.59 -5.66
CA ILE A 133 -3.62 -8.74 -4.47
C ILE A 133 -4.34 -7.43 -4.81
N MET A 134 -5.46 -7.19 -4.13
CA MET A 134 -6.30 -5.99 -4.25
C MET A 134 -6.27 -5.23 -2.92
N LEU A 135 -5.72 -4.02 -2.92
CA LEU A 135 -5.56 -3.19 -1.72
C LEU A 135 -6.26 -1.86 -1.91
N ARG A 136 -7.19 -1.51 -1.02
CA ARG A 136 -7.95 -0.27 -1.07
C ARG A 136 -7.97 0.42 0.28
N SER A 137 -7.57 1.68 0.31
CA SER A 137 -7.77 2.55 1.47
C SER A 137 -8.44 3.85 1.04
N GLY A 138 -9.32 4.44 1.84
CA GLY A 138 -9.79 5.81 1.62
C GLY A 138 -8.61 6.77 1.70
N ASP A 139 -7.99 6.93 2.87
CA ASP A 139 -6.89 7.91 3.04
C ASP A 139 -5.58 7.31 3.60
N GLY A 140 -5.58 6.02 3.94
CA GLY A 140 -4.42 5.35 4.55
C GLY A 140 -3.30 5.06 3.55
N ALA A 141 -2.06 5.09 4.04
CA ALA A 141 -0.91 4.69 3.24
C ALA A 141 -0.91 3.18 2.97
N ILE A 142 -0.52 2.79 1.76
CA ILE A 142 -0.43 1.39 1.36
C ILE A 142 1.04 1.04 1.11
N ARG A 143 1.51 -0.01 1.79
CA ARG A 143 2.87 -0.53 1.64
C ARG A 143 2.86 -1.99 1.24
N VAL A 144 3.63 -2.35 0.22
CA VAL A 144 3.87 -3.73 -0.18
C VAL A 144 5.36 -4.00 -0.22
N ASN A 145 5.83 -5.02 0.50
CA ASN A 145 7.23 -5.43 0.49
C ASN A 145 7.33 -6.89 0.04
N ALA A 146 8.14 -7.15 -1.00
CA ALA A 146 8.36 -8.47 -1.58
C ALA A 146 7.05 -9.14 -2.02
N GLY A 147 6.53 -8.71 -3.18
CA GLY A 147 5.28 -9.21 -3.74
C GLY A 147 5.50 -9.88 -5.10
N LYS A 148 4.81 -11.00 -5.38
CA LYS A 148 4.83 -11.64 -6.69
C LYS A 148 3.42 -11.86 -7.25
N GLY A 149 3.22 -11.61 -8.54
CA GLY A 149 1.91 -11.79 -9.20
C GLY A 149 1.29 -10.47 -9.64
N SER A 150 -0.01 -10.31 -9.39
CA SER A 150 -0.78 -9.15 -9.86
C SER A 150 -1.21 -8.29 -8.69
N PHE A 151 -0.86 -7.01 -8.72
CA PHE A 151 -1.15 -6.04 -7.67
C PHE A 151 -2.02 -4.92 -8.21
N HIS A 152 -3.14 -4.66 -7.55
CA HIS A 152 -4.01 -3.52 -7.78
C HIS A 152 -4.17 -2.75 -6.47
N ILE A 153 -3.70 -1.50 -6.46
CA ILE A 153 -3.60 -0.67 -5.27
C ILE A 153 -4.31 0.65 -5.52
N GLU A 154 -5.26 1.00 -4.67
CA GLU A 154 -5.96 2.28 -4.72
C GLU A 154 -5.96 2.94 -3.35
N THR A 155 -5.66 4.24 -3.33
CA THR A 155 -5.94 5.10 -2.19
C THR A 155 -6.44 6.46 -2.64
N GLY A 156 -7.18 7.17 -1.80
CA GLY A 156 -7.52 8.57 -1.97
C GLY A 156 -6.25 9.40 -1.80
N ASP A 157 -5.86 9.67 -0.57
CA ASP A 157 -4.77 10.64 -0.33
C ASP A 157 -3.48 9.98 0.20
N GLY A 158 -3.52 8.67 0.43
CA GLY A 158 -2.43 7.89 1.00
C GLY A 158 -1.22 7.78 0.06
N ARG A 159 -0.03 7.68 0.67
CA ARG A 159 1.19 7.30 -0.06
C ARG A 159 1.15 5.82 -0.44
N VAL A 160 1.59 5.50 -1.65
CA VAL A 160 1.83 4.12 -2.10
C VAL A 160 3.33 3.83 -2.14
N GLU A 161 3.79 2.85 -1.36
CA GLU A 161 5.18 2.37 -1.38
C GLU A 161 5.21 0.87 -1.71
N CYS A 162 5.77 0.50 -2.86
CA CYS A 162 5.93 -0.91 -3.25
C CYS A 162 7.40 -1.24 -3.45
N ARG A 163 7.91 -2.25 -2.76
CA ARG A 163 9.32 -2.65 -2.87
C ARG A 163 9.46 -4.10 -3.28
N SER A 164 10.38 -4.38 -4.19
CA SER A 164 10.66 -5.74 -4.69
C SER A 164 9.39 -6.44 -5.21
N ILE A 165 8.62 -5.76 -6.05
CA ILE A 165 7.47 -6.36 -6.74
C ILE A 165 7.94 -7.15 -7.96
N GLU A 166 7.38 -8.32 -8.20
CA GLU A 166 7.62 -9.15 -9.38
C GLU A 166 6.30 -9.46 -10.08
N GLY A 167 6.05 -8.87 -11.26
CA GLY A 167 4.84 -9.15 -12.03
C GLY A 167 4.12 -7.91 -12.53
N GLU A 168 2.82 -7.83 -12.32
CA GLU A 168 1.94 -6.75 -12.79
C GLU A 168 1.63 -5.81 -11.62
N LEU A 169 1.76 -4.51 -11.84
CA LEU A 169 1.43 -3.50 -10.84
C LEU A 169 0.57 -2.40 -11.44
N ARG A 170 -0.63 -2.23 -10.87
CA ARG A 170 -1.45 -1.04 -11.01
C ARG A 170 -1.56 -0.34 -9.66
N ALA A 171 -1.17 0.94 -9.61
CA ALA A 171 -1.25 1.75 -8.41
C ALA A 171 -1.84 3.12 -8.71
N GLU A 172 -2.87 3.49 -7.96
CA GLU A 172 -3.59 4.75 -8.11
C GLU A 172 -3.72 5.45 -6.75
N THR A 173 -3.43 6.75 -6.74
CA THR A 173 -3.70 7.66 -5.62
C THR A 173 -4.21 8.99 -6.18
N LYS A 174 -4.89 9.82 -5.39
CA LYS A 174 -5.29 11.17 -5.81
C LYS A 174 -4.17 12.15 -5.50
N ASP A 175 -3.74 12.21 -4.25
CA ASP A 175 -2.78 13.25 -3.84
C ASP A 175 -1.45 12.66 -3.34
N GLY A 176 -1.41 11.36 -3.11
CA GLY A 176 -0.25 10.67 -2.54
C GLY A 176 0.93 10.53 -3.50
N ALA A 177 2.13 10.48 -2.94
CA ALA A 177 3.32 10.08 -3.69
C ALA A 177 3.31 8.57 -3.96
N VAL A 178 3.86 8.17 -5.10
CA VAL A 178 4.02 6.78 -5.51
C VAL A 178 5.52 6.46 -5.58
N GLN A 179 5.98 5.53 -4.76
CA GLN A 179 7.36 5.05 -4.74
C GLN A 179 7.39 3.55 -4.97
N ILE A 180 7.89 3.11 -6.13
CA ILE A 180 7.81 1.70 -6.53
C ILE A 180 9.14 1.19 -7.07
N ASP A 181 9.52 -0.03 -6.68
CA ASP A 181 10.69 -0.72 -7.20
C ASP A 181 10.37 -2.21 -7.45
N GLY A 182 10.85 -2.77 -8.56
CA GLY A 182 10.52 -4.16 -8.89
C GLY A 182 10.94 -4.65 -10.27
N LEU A 183 10.63 -5.92 -10.55
CA LEU A 183 10.70 -6.55 -11.85
C LEU A 183 9.29 -6.57 -12.46
N PHE A 184 9.04 -5.67 -13.39
CA PHE A 184 7.69 -5.46 -13.92
C PHE A 184 7.49 -6.13 -15.27
N THR A 185 6.27 -6.64 -15.47
CA THR A 185 5.75 -7.14 -16.74
C THR A 185 4.67 -6.22 -17.33
N ALA A 186 3.87 -5.63 -16.45
CA ALA A 186 2.93 -4.54 -16.71
C ALA A 186 3.07 -3.50 -15.59
N LEU A 187 2.92 -2.22 -15.94
CA LEU A 187 3.04 -1.12 -14.98
C LEU A 187 2.05 -0.01 -15.34
N ASP A 188 1.13 0.29 -14.45
CA ASP A 188 0.19 1.41 -14.57
C ASP A 188 0.18 2.22 -13.26
N LEU A 189 0.75 3.42 -13.30
CA LEU A 189 0.90 4.29 -12.13
C LEU A 189 0.17 5.60 -12.38
N HIS A 190 -0.70 5.96 -11.45
CA HIS A 190 -1.47 7.19 -11.51
C HIS A 190 -1.47 7.93 -10.17
N THR A 191 -1.23 9.23 -10.23
CA THR A 191 -1.49 10.16 -9.13
C THR A 191 -2.05 11.48 -9.68
N GLY A 192 -2.87 12.20 -8.94
CA GLY A 192 -3.30 13.56 -9.30
C GLY A 192 -2.18 14.55 -9.01
N ASP A 193 -1.83 14.75 -7.75
CA ASP A 193 -0.91 15.82 -7.36
C ASP A 193 0.47 15.30 -6.93
N GLY A 194 0.56 14.01 -6.62
CA GLY A 194 1.77 13.39 -6.08
C GLY A 194 2.87 13.22 -7.12
N SER A 195 4.12 13.10 -6.63
CA SER A 195 5.24 12.68 -7.49
C SER A 195 5.33 11.16 -7.59
N ILE A 196 5.80 10.68 -8.74
CA ILE A 196 6.06 9.25 -9.00
C ILE A 196 7.57 9.05 -9.07
N ASP A 197 8.10 8.15 -8.23
CA ASP A 197 9.45 7.62 -8.32
C ASP A 197 9.38 6.11 -8.50
N ALA A 198 9.73 5.65 -9.69
CA ALA A 198 9.60 4.27 -10.11
C ALA A 198 10.95 3.73 -10.59
N GLU A 199 11.32 2.52 -10.16
CA GLU A 199 12.54 1.86 -10.60
C GLU A 199 12.25 0.43 -11.10
N ALA A 200 12.35 0.25 -12.41
CA ALA A 200 12.33 -1.06 -13.03
C ALA A 200 13.72 -1.71 -12.95
N ARG A 201 13.80 -2.85 -12.27
CA ARG A 201 15.04 -3.60 -12.08
C ARG A 201 15.44 -4.38 -13.35
N PRO A 202 16.72 -4.75 -13.50
CA PRO A 202 17.16 -5.64 -14.56
C PRO A 202 16.33 -6.93 -14.62
N GLY A 203 15.87 -7.28 -15.82
CA GLY A 203 14.96 -8.41 -16.05
C GLY A 203 13.49 -8.01 -16.25
N SER A 204 13.13 -6.75 -15.97
CA SER A 204 11.81 -6.20 -16.34
C SER A 204 11.61 -6.27 -17.86
N ARG A 205 10.39 -6.56 -18.30
CA ARG A 205 10.02 -6.70 -19.71
C ARG A 205 8.60 -6.19 -19.93
N MET A 206 8.39 -5.33 -20.91
CA MET A 206 7.04 -4.88 -21.25
C MET A 206 6.29 -5.98 -21.99
N LEU A 207 5.42 -6.72 -21.29
CA LEU A 207 4.47 -7.65 -21.92
C LEU A 207 3.16 -6.95 -22.32
N SER A 208 2.94 -5.76 -21.77
CA SER A 208 1.88 -4.83 -22.11
C SER A 208 2.43 -3.39 -22.08
N PRO A 209 1.70 -2.41 -22.61
CA PRO A 209 2.04 -1.01 -22.45
C PRO A 209 2.21 -0.62 -20.98
N TRP A 210 3.15 0.29 -20.73
CA TRP A 210 3.34 0.90 -19.42
C TRP A 210 2.83 2.33 -19.44
N SER A 211 2.12 2.73 -18.39
CA SER A 211 1.51 4.04 -18.23
C SER A 211 1.97 4.64 -16.91
N VAL A 212 2.57 5.82 -16.94
CA VAL A 212 3.02 6.53 -15.73
C VAL A 212 2.53 7.97 -15.82
N ARG A 213 1.55 8.34 -15.00
CA ARG A 213 0.84 9.61 -15.13
C ARG A 213 0.71 10.33 -13.79
N THR A 214 1.01 11.61 -13.80
CA THR A 214 0.68 12.53 -12.72
C THR A 214 0.01 13.79 -13.27
N GLY A 215 -0.80 14.49 -12.49
CA GLY A 215 -1.32 15.82 -12.83
C GLY A 215 -0.23 16.87 -12.62
N ASP A 216 0.23 17.04 -11.38
CA ASP A 216 1.11 18.17 -11.03
C ASP A 216 2.53 17.74 -10.62
N GLY A 217 2.71 16.46 -10.28
CA GLY A 217 3.95 15.95 -9.72
C GLY A 217 5.06 15.70 -10.74
N ASN A 218 6.27 15.47 -10.23
CA ASN A 218 7.38 15.01 -11.05
C ASN A 218 7.29 13.50 -11.28
N VAL A 219 7.74 13.05 -12.45
CA VAL A 219 7.93 11.63 -12.75
C VAL A 219 9.43 11.34 -12.87
N ASN A 220 9.94 10.47 -12.01
CA ASN A 220 11.26 9.88 -12.13
C ASN A 220 11.08 8.39 -12.41
N LEU A 221 11.45 7.93 -13.61
CA LEU A 221 11.40 6.53 -13.99
C LEU A 221 12.82 6.02 -14.30
N GLY A 222 13.28 5.06 -13.51
CA GLY A 222 14.51 4.31 -13.75
C GLY A 222 14.22 3.08 -14.60
N LEU A 223 14.94 2.93 -15.71
CA LEU A 223 14.89 1.73 -16.56
C LEU A 223 16.26 1.06 -16.58
N PRO A 224 16.32 -0.29 -16.71
CA PRO A 224 17.59 -0.99 -16.79
C PRO A 224 18.27 -0.74 -18.15
N ASP A 225 19.60 -0.92 -18.20
CA ASP A 225 20.33 -0.87 -19.46
C ASP A 225 19.78 -1.88 -20.48
N GLY A 226 19.67 -1.45 -21.73
CA GLY A 226 19.13 -2.28 -22.82
C GLY A 226 17.59 -2.40 -22.85
N PHE A 227 16.87 -1.73 -21.95
CA PHE A 227 15.40 -1.71 -21.97
C PHE A 227 14.87 -1.12 -23.29
N SER A 228 13.97 -1.84 -23.95
CA SER A 228 13.47 -1.50 -25.30
C SER A 228 12.00 -1.14 -25.23
N ALA A 229 11.63 0.02 -25.75
CA ALA A 229 10.27 0.55 -25.73
C ALA A 229 10.06 1.62 -26.81
N ASP A 230 8.83 1.74 -27.28
CA ASP A 230 8.36 2.94 -27.98
C ASP A 230 7.95 3.95 -26.89
N VAL A 231 8.56 5.12 -26.87
CA VAL A 231 8.34 6.13 -25.81
C VAL A 231 7.42 7.25 -26.32
N ASP A 232 6.39 7.59 -25.53
CA ASP A 232 5.58 8.81 -25.69
C ASP A 232 5.58 9.56 -24.35
N VAL A 233 6.40 10.61 -24.28
CA VAL A 233 6.64 11.39 -23.06
C VAL A 233 6.12 12.80 -23.27
N HIS A 234 5.27 13.28 -22.37
CA HIS A 234 4.67 14.61 -22.47
C HIS A 234 4.57 15.31 -21.11
N THR A 235 4.96 16.58 -21.08
CA THR A 235 4.70 17.51 -19.98
C THR A 235 3.97 18.73 -20.52
N GLY A 236 3.11 19.37 -19.73
CA GLY A 236 2.53 20.67 -20.07
C GLY A 236 3.58 21.77 -19.91
N ASP A 237 4.01 22.01 -18.68
CA ASP A 237 4.84 23.17 -18.31
C ASP A 237 6.26 22.82 -17.82
N GLY A 238 6.56 21.55 -17.61
CA GLY A 238 7.85 21.10 -17.09
C GLY A 238 8.91 20.81 -18.16
N HIS A 239 10.00 20.17 -17.74
CA HIS A 239 11.08 19.73 -18.62
C HIS A 239 11.19 18.20 -18.70
N ILE A 240 11.58 17.70 -19.87
CA ILE A 240 11.82 16.28 -20.11
C ILE A 240 13.32 16.04 -20.23
N THR A 241 13.87 15.17 -19.39
CA THR A 241 15.26 14.71 -19.44
C THR A 241 15.30 13.20 -19.65
N LEU A 242 16.03 12.74 -20.67
CA LEU A 242 16.21 11.31 -20.97
C LEU A 242 17.69 10.95 -20.95
N ASP A 243 18.05 9.91 -20.19
CA ASP A 243 19.42 9.39 -20.13
C ASP A 243 19.67 8.28 -21.20
N PHE A 244 18.72 8.09 -22.11
CA PHE A 244 18.74 7.08 -23.18
C PHE A 244 18.80 7.72 -24.58
N PRO A 245 19.55 7.14 -25.53
CA PRO A 245 19.44 7.52 -26.93
C PRO A 245 18.05 7.18 -27.47
N VAL A 246 17.36 8.18 -28.04
CA VAL A 246 16.05 8.01 -28.66
C VAL A 246 16.17 8.17 -30.17
N THR A 247 15.67 7.19 -30.90
CA THR A 247 15.55 7.27 -32.37
C THR A 247 14.17 7.80 -32.73
N VAL A 248 14.11 8.84 -33.55
CA VAL A 248 12.86 9.47 -34.01
C VAL A 248 12.60 9.16 -35.48
N GLU A 249 11.34 9.09 -35.86
CA GLU A 249 10.96 8.85 -37.26
C GLU A 249 11.34 10.01 -38.17
N SER A 250 11.63 9.71 -39.44
CA SER A 250 11.94 10.74 -40.43
C SER A 250 10.74 11.66 -40.65
N GLY A 251 10.94 12.97 -40.55
CA GLY A 251 9.88 13.97 -40.64
C GLY A 251 9.13 14.23 -39.33
N ALA A 252 9.51 13.58 -38.22
CA ALA A 252 8.96 13.89 -36.91
C ALA A 252 9.35 15.32 -36.48
N SER A 253 8.38 16.10 -36.04
CA SER A 253 8.61 17.41 -35.44
C SER A 253 8.83 17.25 -33.95
N LEU A 254 10.01 17.65 -33.46
CA LEU A 254 10.32 17.64 -32.03
C LEU A 254 9.65 18.84 -31.34
N ARG A 255 8.98 18.59 -30.22
CA ARG A 255 8.48 19.63 -29.34
C ARG A 255 9.28 19.62 -28.05
N GLN A 256 9.48 20.78 -27.44
CA GLN A 256 10.24 20.87 -26.20
C GLN A 256 9.57 20.12 -25.04
N ASN A 257 8.24 20.05 -25.06
CA ASN A 257 7.39 19.47 -24.03
C ASN A 257 6.83 18.09 -24.40
N ALA A 258 7.25 17.52 -25.54
CA ALA A 258 6.83 16.19 -25.98
C ALA A 258 7.94 15.46 -26.74
N ILE A 259 8.27 14.25 -26.30
CA ILE A 259 9.24 13.38 -26.95
C ILE A 259 8.55 12.09 -27.36
N ARG A 260 8.68 11.75 -28.65
CA ARG A 260 8.22 10.49 -29.23
C ARG A 260 9.33 9.83 -30.00
N GLY A 261 9.52 8.54 -29.78
CA GLY A 261 10.53 7.78 -30.49
C GLY A 261 10.72 6.39 -29.93
N LYS A 262 11.88 5.81 -30.21
CA LYS A 262 12.22 4.43 -29.84
C LYS A 262 13.50 4.40 -29.03
N ILE A 263 13.49 3.70 -27.90
CA ILE A 263 14.71 3.34 -27.15
C ILE A 263 15.07 1.89 -27.48
N ASN A 264 16.37 1.63 -27.72
CA ASN A 264 16.93 0.30 -27.98
C ASN A 264 16.18 -0.55 -29.04
N GLY A 265 15.70 0.10 -30.12
CA GLY A 265 14.98 -0.59 -31.20
C GLY A 265 13.46 -0.58 -31.10
N GLY A 266 12.91 -0.05 -29.99
CA GLY A 266 11.47 0.09 -29.79
C GLY A 266 10.83 -1.11 -29.09
N GLY A 267 9.50 -1.17 -29.12
CA GLY A 267 8.74 -2.26 -28.51
C GLY A 267 7.33 -1.82 -28.12
N GLU A 268 6.85 -2.32 -26.99
CA GLU A 268 5.60 -1.85 -26.39
C GLU A 268 5.68 -0.36 -26.01
N LEU A 269 4.50 0.27 -25.92
CA LEU A 269 4.39 1.69 -25.61
C LEU A 269 4.67 1.95 -24.13
N LEU A 270 5.67 2.78 -23.86
CA LEU A 270 5.90 3.44 -22.58
C LEU A 270 5.37 4.87 -22.66
N GLU A 271 4.22 5.11 -22.03
CA GLU A 271 3.62 6.43 -21.93
C GLU A 271 3.96 7.07 -20.58
N ILE A 272 4.49 8.29 -20.62
CA ILE A 272 4.77 9.08 -19.42
C ILE A 272 4.16 10.47 -19.57
N LYS A 273 3.29 10.86 -18.63
CA LYS A 273 2.60 12.14 -18.67
C LYS A 273 2.65 12.87 -17.33
N THR A 274 2.87 14.17 -17.41
CA THR A 274 2.61 15.12 -16.32
C THR A 274 1.96 16.37 -16.90
N GLY A 275 1.13 17.06 -16.12
CA GLY A 275 0.63 18.40 -16.44
C GLY A 275 1.74 19.43 -16.22
N ASP A 276 2.22 19.55 -14.99
CA ASP A 276 3.09 20.69 -14.62
C ASP A 276 4.53 20.27 -14.25
N GLY A 277 4.73 19.00 -13.91
CA GLY A 277 6.00 18.52 -13.37
C GLY A 277 7.08 18.22 -14.41
N ASN A 278 8.27 17.93 -13.91
CA ASN A 278 9.36 17.44 -14.74
C ASN A 278 9.26 15.93 -14.93
N ILE A 279 9.70 15.47 -16.10
CA ILE A 279 9.86 14.04 -16.38
C ILE A 279 11.35 13.74 -16.54
N ARG A 280 11.84 12.78 -15.75
CA ARG A 280 13.18 12.24 -15.89
C ARG A 280 13.11 10.72 -16.15
N LEU A 281 13.57 10.31 -17.32
CA LEU A 281 13.82 8.90 -17.63
C LEU A 281 15.31 8.62 -17.43
N ARG A 282 15.67 7.93 -16.35
CA ARG A 282 17.06 7.68 -15.94
C ARG A 282 17.48 6.24 -16.19
N ARG A 283 18.79 6.01 -16.31
CA ARG A 283 19.37 4.67 -16.19
C ARG A 283 19.39 4.23 -14.73
N ALA A 284 19.03 2.98 -14.46
CA ALA A 284 19.06 2.34 -13.14
C ALA A 284 20.11 1.23 -13.10
#